data_AF-A0A662S589-F1
#
_entry.id   AF-A0A662S589-F1
#
_cell.length_a   1.000
_cell.length_b   1.000
_cell.length_c   1.000
_cell.angle_alpha   90.00
_cell.angle_beta   90.00
_cell.angle_gamma   90.00
#
_symmetry.space_group_name_H-M   'P 1'
#
loop_
_entity.id
_entity.type
_entity.pdbx_description
1 polymer ?
#
loop_
_entity_poly.entity_id
_entity_poly.type
_entity_poly.pdbx_seq_one_letter_code
_entity_poly.pdbx_strand_id
1 'polypeptide(L)' 'MSTHTRIASSPIAVTDDEVLALGFEMIGVPAKIIRGRRNLIRFFREHESELPHVVFINERVAEEIRDYREDL' A
#
# COMPACT_ATOMS: atom_id res chain seq x y z
N MET A 1 -26.48 -18.26 -13.67
CA MET A 1 -25.95 -17.49 -12.52
C MET A 1 -24.51 -17.93 -12.30
N SER A 2 -23.56 -17.06 -12.61
CA SER A 2 -22.14 -17.27 -12.30
C SER A 2 -21.64 -15.96 -11.72
N THR A 3 -21.64 -15.86 -10.40
CA THR A 3 -21.03 -14.75 -9.66
C THR A 3 -19.52 -14.84 -9.87
N HIS A 4 -19.01 -14.14 -10.88
CA HIS A 4 -17.61 -13.75 -10.90
C HIS A 4 -17.38 -12.88 -9.68
N THR A 5 -16.85 -13.49 -8.62
CA THR A 5 -16.19 -12.79 -7.52
C THR A 5 -15.27 -11.75 -8.15
N ARG A 6 -15.51 -10.46 -7.88
CA ARG A 6 -14.59 -9.38 -8.27
C ARG A 6 -13.23 -9.80 -7.77
N ILE A 7 -12.31 -10.12 -8.68
CA ILE A 7 -10.93 -10.43 -8.33
C ILE A 7 -10.44 -9.18 -7.60
N ALA A 8 -10.18 -9.32 -6.29
CA ALA A 8 -9.52 -8.30 -5.51
C ALA A 8 -8.32 -7.81 -6.32
N SER A 9 -8.23 -6.50 -6.57
CA SER A 9 -7.10 -5.93 -7.31
C SER A 9 -5.79 -6.42 -6.68
N SER A 10 -4.82 -6.77 -7.54
CA SER A 10 -3.55 -7.34 -7.12
C SER A 10 -2.92 -6.51 -6.00
N PRO A 11 -2.30 -7.14 -4.99
CA PRO A 11 -1.71 -6.41 -3.87
C PRO A 11 -0.61 -5.48 -4.36
N ILE A 12 -0.38 -4.41 -3.61
CA ILE A 12 0.77 -3.51 -3.80
C ILE A 12 1.58 -3.43 -2.51
N ALA A 13 2.84 -3.02 -2.62
CA ALA A 13 3.67 -2.65 -1.50
C ALA A 13 3.88 -1.12 -1.47
N VAL A 14 3.83 -0.52 -0.28
CA VAL A 14 4.19 0.86 -0.01
C VAL A 14 5.27 0.86 1.08
N THR A 15 6.46 1.32 0.74
CA THR A 15 7.64 1.28 1.61
C THR A 15 8.44 2.56 1.49
N ASP A 16 9.26 2.91 2.48
CA ASP A 16 10.25 3.98 2.38
C ASP A 16 11.66 3.47 2.03
N ASP A 17 11.82 2.15 1.96
CA ASP A 17 13.06 1.39 1.70
C ASP A 17 13.13 0.84 0.26
N GLU A 18 14.22 1.12 -0.45
CA GLU A 18 14.41 0.72 -1.86
C GLU A 18 14.73 -0.76 -2.03
N VAL A 19 15.44 -1.37 -1.07
CA VAL A 19 15.80 -2.79 -1.10
C VAL A 19 14.54 -3.64 -0.91
N LEU A 20 13.68 -3.23 0.02
CA LEU A 20 12.41 -3.90 0.24
C LEU A 20 11.48 -3.75 -0.97
N ALA A 21 11.43 -2.56 -1.58
CA ALA A 21 10.65 -2.34 -2.79
C ALA A 21 11.10 -3.28 -3.92
N LEU A 22 12.41 -3.36 -4.16
CA LEU A 22 12.98 -4.29 -5.14
C LEU A 22 12.59 -5.75 -4.82
N GLY A 23 12.65 -6.16 -3.55
CA GLY A 23 12.24 -7.49 -3.12
C GLY A 23 10.79 -7.84 -3.48
N PHE A 24 9.87 -6.88 -3.32
CA PHE A 24 8.47 -7.04 -3.76
C PHE A 24 8.34 -7.12 -5.28
N GLU A 25 9.03 -6.25 -6.02
CA GLU A 25 8.98 -6.26 -7.48
C GLU A 25 9.52 -7.57 -8.07
N MET A 26 10.58 -8.13 -7.49
CA MET A 26 11.16 -9.42 -7.89
C MET A 26 10.17 -10.60 -7.78
N ILE A 27 9.20 -10.52 -6.87
CA ILE A 27 8.14 -11.54 -6.72
C ILE A 27 6.83 -11.16 -7.44
N GLY A 28 6.85 -10.12 -8.28
CA GLY A 28 5.71 -9.69 -9.07
C GLY A 28 4.69 -8.83 -8.32
N VAL A 29 5.06 -8.26 -7.17
CA VAL A 29 4.21 -7.32 -6.42
C VAL A 29 4.66 -5.90 -6.74
N PRO A 30 3.81 -5.05 -7.35
CA PRO A 30 4.15 -3.66 -7.61
C PRO A 30 4.48 -2.91 -6.31
N ALA A 31 5.60 -2.19 -6.29
CA ALA A 31 6.03 -1.43 -5.12
C ALA A 31 6.02 0.09 -5.39
N LYS A 32 5.64 0.87 -4.38
CA LYS A 32 5.75 2.34 -4.36
C LYS A 32 6.68 2.75 -3.24
N ILE A 33 7.74 3.46 -3.59
CA ILE A 33 8.66 4.06 -2.62
C ILE A 33 8.13 5.45 -2.26
N ILE A 34 7.63 5.61 -1.04
CA ILE A 34 7.07 6.89 -0.56
C ILE A 34 7.76 7.25 0.75
N ARG A 35 8.39 8.41 0.77
CA ARG A 35 9.14 8.90 1.94
C ARG A 35 8.43 10.09 2.58
N GLY A 36 8.39 10.05 3.90
CA GLY A 36 7.91 11.13 4.75
C GLY A 36 6.39 11.12 4.91
N ARG A 37 5.98 11.23 6.18
CA ARG A 37 4.61 11.21 6.67
C ARG A 37 3.59 12.00 5.83
N ARG A 38 3.91 13.24 5.44
CA ARG A 38 2.99 14.08 4.64
C ARG A 38 2.65 13.42 3.31
N ASN A 39 3.65 12.84 2.63
CA ASN A 39 3.45 12.19 1.34
C ASN A 39 2.69 10.88 1.48
N LEU A 40 2.98 10.11 2.54
CA LEU A 40 2.25 8.88 2.86
C LEU A 40 0.77 9.16 3.13
N ILE A 41 0.45 10.08 4.03
CA ILE A 41 -0.94 10.43 4.36
C ILE A 41 -1.67 10.94 3.12
N ARG A 42 -1.02 11.80 2.31
CA ARG A 42 -1.60 12.29 1.06
C ARG A 42 -1.91 11.13 0.11
N PHE A 43 -0.94 10.22 -0.10
CA PHE A 43 -1.11 9.06 -0.97
C PHE A 43 -2.31 8.20 -0.54
N PHE A 44 -2.37 7.80 0.73
CA PHE A 44 -3.45 6.94 1.23
C PHE A 44 -4.82 7.61 1.14
N ARG A 45 -4.94 8.91 1.49
CA ARG A 45 -6.20 9.64 1.41
C ARG A 45 -6.69 9.87 -0.03
N GLU A 46 -5.79 10.21 -0.95
CA GLU A 46 -6.16 10.52 -2.34
C GLU A 46 -6.55 9.26 -3.14
N HIS A 47 -6.02 8.09 -2.77
CA HIS A 47 -6.19 6.85 -3.53
C HIS A 47 -7.01 5.79 -2.78
N GLU A 48 -7.65 6.13 -1.66
CA GLU A 48 -8.31 5.17 -0.76
C GLU A 48 -9.30 4.24 -1.48
N SER A 49 -10.10 4.79 -2.41
CA SER A 49 -11.07 4.04 -3.20
C SER A 49 -10.46 3.19 -4.33
N GLU A 50 -9.19 3.43 -4.66
CA GLU A 50 -8.45 2.77 -5.74
C GLU A 50 -7.44 1.75 -5.21
N LEU A 51 -7.10 1.82 -3.92
CA LEU A 51 -6.17 0.90 -3.27
C LEU A 51 -6.72 -0.53 -3.30
N PRO A 52 -5.84 -1.53 -3.47
CA PRO A 52 -6.25 -2.91 -3.36
C PRO A 52 -6.66 -3.28 -1.94
N HIS A 53 -7.41 -4.37 -1.82
CA HIS A 53 -7.82 -4.91 -0.52
C HIS A 53 -6.64 -5.24 0.41
N VAL A 54 -5.46 -5.49 -0.16
CA VAL A 54 -4.24 -5.79 0.57
C VAL A 54 -3.13 -4.84 0.12
N VAL A 55 -2.61 -4.06 1.06
CA VAL A 55 -1.44 -3.21 0.89
C VAL A 55 -0.37 -3.66 1.89
N PHE A 56 0.79 -4.08 1.39
CA PHE A 56 1.94 -4.38 2.23
C PHE A 56 2.66 -3.08 2.59
N ILE A 57 3.00 -2.93 3.88
CA ILE A 57 3.78 -1.78 4.38
C ILE A 57 4.85 -2.26 5.34
N ASN A 58 5.99 -1.59 5.38
CA ASN A 58 6.99 -1.82 6.42
C ASN A 58 6.64 -1.06 7.70
N GLU A 59 7.25 -1.46 8.81
CA GLU A 59 6.93 -0.93 10.15
C GLU A 59 7.02 0.59 10.23
N ARG A 60 8.02 1.19 9.58
CA ARG A 60 8.19 2.64 9.59
C ARG A 60 7.05 3.36 8.87
N VAL A 61 6.62 2.88 7.70
CA VAL A 61 5.44 3.42 7.03
C VAL A 61 4.20 3.25 7.90
N ALA A 62 4.03 2.08 8.55
CA ALA A 62 2.90 1.82 9.43
C ALA A 62 2.81 2.80 10.62
N GLU A 63 3.95 3.15 11.23
CA GLU A 63 4.03 4.17 12.28
C GLU A 63 3.73 5.57 11.76
N GLU A 64 4.25 5.93 10.58
CA GLU A 64 4.03 7.26 10.00
C GLU A 64 2.55 7.52 9.63
N ILE A 65 1.79 6.47 9.30
CA ILE A 65 0.37 6.55 8.94
C ILE A 65 -0.57 6.13 10.08
N ARG A 66 -0.06 5.92 11.29
CA ARG A 66 -0.85 5.39 12.41
C ARG A 66 -2.16 6.16 12.63
N ASP A 67 -2.09 7.49 12.70
CA ASP A 67 -3.27 8.35 12.92
C ASP A 67 -4.29 8.23 11.78
N TYR A 68 -3.86 7.95 10.54
CA TYR A 68 -4.77 7.70 9.43
C TYR A 68 -5.47 6.34 9.56
N ARG A 69 -4.79 5.33 10.12
CA ARG A 69 -5.35 3.98 10.30
C ARG A 69 -6.34 3.89 11.46
N GLU A 70 -6.15 4.67 12.52
CA GLU A 70 -7.07 4.70 13.67
C GLU A 70 -8.41 5.36 13.32
N ASP A 71 -8.47 6.10 12.21
CA ASP A 71 -9.69 6.74 11.67
C ASP A 71 -10.49 5.85 10.69
N LEU A 72 -9.98 4.65 10.33
CA LEU A 72 -10.63 3.66 9.43
C LEU A 72 -11.38 2.58 10.21
#